data_AF-A0A7J4QFL8-F1
#
_entry.id   AF-A0A7J4QFL8-F1
#
_cell.length_a   1.000
_cell.length_b   1.000
_cell.length_c   1.000
_cell.angle_alpha   90.00
_cell.angle_beta   90.00
_cell.angle_gamma   90.00
#
_symmetry.space_group_name_H-M   'P 1'
#
loop_
_entity.id
_entity.type
_entity.pdbx_description
1 polymer ?
#
loop_
_entity_poly.entity_id
_entity_poly.type
_entity_poly.pdbx_seq_one_letter_code
_entity_poly.pdbx_strand_id
1 'polypeptide(L)' 'MKCEICGRKIEETFLKKVVGTYVKGRKGKKHLVCNHCQPKFQSKKDLIALL' A
#
# COMPACT_ATOMS: atom_id res chain seq x y z
N MET A 1 9.05 -0.29 -7.33
CA MET A 1 8.65 0.14 -5.96
C MET A 1 8.35 -1.10 -5.12
N LYS A 2 8.39 -1.08 -3.79
CA LYS A 2 8.07 -2.24 -2.94
C LYS A 2 6.88 -1.94 -2.02
N CYS A 3 6.06 -2.95 -1.75
CA CYS A 3 5.00 -2.87 -0.75
C CYS A 3 5.61 -2.78 0.64
N GLU A 4 5.19 -1.83 1.46
CA GLU A 4 5.70 -1.66 2.82
C GLU A 4 5.18 -2.71 3.79
N ILE A 5 4.08 -3.38 3.46
CA ILE A 5 3.48 -4.44 4.31
C ILE A 5 4.13 -5.80 4.03
N CYS A 6 4.36 -6.15 2.76
CA CYS A 6 4.82 -7.49 2.38
C CYS A 6 6.15 -7.53 1.63
N GLY A 7 6.79 -6.39 1.40
CA GLY A 7 8.08 -6.28 0.71
C GLY A 7 8.08 -6.63 -0.78
N ARG A 8 6.95 -7.12 -1.33
CA ARG A 8 6.85 -7.50 -2.75
C ARG A 8 7.04 -6.31 -3.66
N LYS A 9 7.64 -6.55 -4.83
CA LYS A 9 7.74 -5.53 -5.88
C LYS A 9 6.33 -5.17 -6.36
N ILE A 10 6.04 -3.88 -6.37
CA ILE A 10 4.84 -3.31 -6.95
C ILE A 10 5.18 -2.95 -8.39
N GLU A 11 4.41 -3.52 -9.30
CA GLU A 11 4.50 -3.26 -10.73
C GLU A 11 3.82 -1.93 -11.08
N GLU A 12 4.21 -1.38 -12.21
CA GLU A 12 3.64 -0.16 -12.76
C GLU A 12 2.96 -0.53 -14.09
N THR A 13 1.79 0.04 -14.32
CA THR A 13 1.09 -0.07 -15.59
C THR A 13 1.84 0.67 -16.69
N PHE A 14 1.44 0.48 -17.96
CA PHE A 14 2.00 1.18 -19.11
C PHE A 14 2.01 2.71 -18.95
N LEU A 15 1.03 3.26 -18.22
CA LEU A 15 0.91 4.69 -17.90
C LEU A 15 1.77 5.12 -16.67
N LYS A 16 2.73 4.30 -16.24
CA LYS A 16 3.55 4.50 -15.03
C LYS A 16 2.73 4.67 -13.75
N LYS A 17 1.52 4.13 -13.70
CA LYS A 17 0.71 4.10 -12.47
C LYS A 17 1.01 2.81 -11.72
N VAL A 18 1.32 2.93 -10.43
CA VAL A 18 1.51 1.78 -9.53
C VAL A 18 0.26 0.91 -9.43
N VAL A 19 0.45 -0.41 -9.48
CA VAL A 19 -0.59 -1.42 -9.28
C VAL A 19 -0.78 -1.66 -7.76
N GLY A 20 -1.35 -0.65 -7.12
CA GLY A 20 -1.54 -0.61 -5.67
C GLY A 20 -2.20 0.68 -5.23
N THR A 21 -2.08 0.99 -3.95
CA THR A 21 -2.65 2.19 -3.34
C THR A 21 -1.64 2.87 -2.43
N TYR A 22 -1.82 4.19 -2.30
CA TYR A 22 -1.09 4.99 -1.33
C TYR A 22 -1.96 5.19 -0.09
N VAL A 23 -1.44 4.77 1.06
CA VAL A 23 -2.16 4.89 2.34
C VAL A 23 -1.46 5.92 3.19
N LYS A 24 -2.22 6.86 3.75
CA LYS A 24 -1.67 7.82 4.72
C LYS A 24 -1.62 7.15 6.09
N GLY A 25 -0.41 6.85 6.57
CA GLY A 25 -0.15 6.25 7.88
C GLY A 25 -0.37 7.23 9.03
N ARG A 26 -0.17 6.78 10.27
CA ARG A 26 -0.42 7.61 11.47
C ARG A 26 0.42 8.88 11.51
N LYS A 27 1.66 8.80 11.03
CA LYS A 27 2.59 9.94 10.96
C LYS A 27 2.31 10.89 9.78
N GLY A 28 1.21 10.67 9.05
CA GLY A 28 0.84 11.45 7.88
C GLY A 28 1.68 11.16 6.63
N LYS A 29 2.64 10.23 6.71
CA LYS A 29 3.43 9.77 5.56
C LYS A 29 2.56 8.89 4.65
N LYS A 30 2.83 8.95 3.35
CA LYS A 30 2.17 8.09 2.36
C LYS A 30 2.99 6.82 2.19
N HIS A 31 2.33 5.69 2.33
CA HIS A 31 2.95 4.36 2.28
C HIS A 31 2.50 3.58 1.05
N LEU A 32 3.49 2.92 0.45
CA LEU A 32 3.40 1.99 -0.67
C LEU A 32 2.62 0.70 -0.35
N VAL A 33 1.35 0.50 -0.73
CA VAL A 33 0.66 -0.78 -0.48
C VAL A 33 0.21 -1.46 -1.78
N CYS A 34 0.55 -2.74 -1.96
CA CYS A 34 0.14 -3.51 -3.14
C CYS A 34 -1.33 -3.94 -3.07
N ASN A 35 -1.94 -4.19 -4.25
CA ASN A 35 -3.31 -4.68 -4.36
C ASN A 35 -3.55 -5.96 -3.53
N HIS A 36 -2.57 -6.87 -3.45
CA HIS A 36 -2.72 -8.09 -2.65
C HIS A 36 -2.82 -7.84 -1.12
N CYS A 37 -2.21 -6.76 -0.61
CA CYS A 37 -2.27 -6.43 0.81
C CYS A 37 -3.50 -5.60 1.16
N GLN A 38 -4.03 -4.81 0.23
CA GLN A 38 -5.17 -3.94 0.47
C GLN A 38 -6.43 -4.68 1.02
N PRO A 39 -6.92 -5.79 0.43
CA PRO A 39 -8.13 -6.45 0.88
C PRO A 39 -7.95 -7.28 2.15
N LYS A 40 -6.70 -7.49 2.60
CA LYS A 40 -6.44 -8.22 3.87
C LYS A 40 -6.89 -7.44 5.09
N PHE A 41 -7.11 -6.13 4.95
CA PHE A 41 -7.56 -5.27 6.02
C PHE A 41 -9.03 -4.94 5.80
N GLN A 42 -9.88 -5.41 6.71
CA GLN A 42 -11.32 -5.10 6.67
C GLN A 42 -11.56 -3.60 6.92
N SER A 43 -10.70 -2.95 7.70
CA SER A 43 -10.79 -1.53 8.00
C SER A 43 -9.53 -0.76 7.60
N LYS A 44 -9.73 0.45 7.08
CA LYS A 44 -8.63 1.41 6.84
C LYS A 44 -7.83 1.72 8.12
N LYS A 45 -8.48 1.65 9.30
CA LYS A 45 -7.82 1.84 10.60
C LYS A 45 -6.77 0.76 10.89
N ASP A 46 -7.04 -0.50 10.55
CA ASP A 46 -6.13 -1.61 10.80
C ASP A 46 -4.90 -1.53 9.88
N LEU A 47 -5.15 -1.16 8.62
CA LEU A 47 -4.10 -0.85 7.64
C LEU A 47 -3.21 0.31 8.11
N ILE A 48 -3.80 1.37 8.65
CA ILE A 48 -3.07 2.53 9.20
C ILE A 48 -2.34 2.17 10.49
N ALA A 49 -2.82 1.22 11.29
CA ALA A 49 -2.12 0.79 12.51
C ALA A 49 -0.78 0.11 12.21
N LEU A 50 -0.62 -0.46 11.00
CA LEU A 50 0.62 -1.09 10.54
C LEU A 50 1.59 -0.13 9.83
N LEU A 51 1.21 1.13 9.59
CA LEU A 51 1.93 2.10 8.75
C LEU A 51 2.14 3.45 9.47
#